data_AF-A0A964FKR8-F1
#
_entry.id   AF-A0A964FKR8-F1
#
_cell.length_a   1.000
_cell.length_b   1.000
_cell.length_c   1.000
_cell.angle_alpha   90.00
_cell.angle_beta   90.00
_cell.angle_gamma   90.00
#
_symmetry.space_group_name_H-M   'P 1'
#
loop_
_entity.id
_entity.type
_entity.pdbx_description
1 polymer ?
#
loop_
_entity_poly.entity_id
_entity_poly.type
_entity_poly.pdbx_seq_one_letter_code
_entity_poly.pdbx_strand_id
1 'polypeptide(L)'
;MPEIHYLPDDRTIEIDDDDIILESSLRAGIPHTHACGGSARCSTCRVLIVEGLEFCSPRNSAEDELAKKLRLEPEIRLACQTQVAGGKVILRRLAIDSEDLETFNDQMAGNLISAPVGQEKKIAILFADIRGFTAFAESLLPYDVIYILNRYFQKMGYVINRNGGTINNYMGDGFMALFGLENSEKAAEQAVRAGVEMLEELDKLNPYFETLYRHRLRIGIGIHCGLAVVGNLGAQKNQTVTAIGDAVNLASRIEAANKQVGTSLLISEETYQEIKDLAIVNQRVSVKIPGKSGEYPLYEVIGMPPLPVEIEEISEIDKSSVWQGFVKNLMSLFAAVRNWILKIFGM
;
A
#
# COMPACT_ATOMS: atom_id res chain seq x y z
N MET A 1 11.21 -44.15 17.65
CA MET A 1 11.27 -42.97 16.78
C MET A 1 10.01 -42.18 17.00
N PRO A 2 10.09 -40.84 17.00
CA PRO A 2 8.90 -40.03 17.14
C PRO A 2 7.98 -40.22 15.93
N GLU A 3 6.67 -40.15 16.16
CA GLU A 3 5.68 -40.27 15.09
C GLU A 3 4.58 -39.22 15.24
N ILE A 4 4.07 -38.72 14.11
CA ILE A 4 2.94 -37.79 14.06
C ILE A 4 1.79 -38.46 13.30
N HIS A 5 0.62 -38.49 13.92
CA HIS A 5 -0.63 -38.92 13.31
C HIS A 5 -1.50 -37.70 12.94
N TYR A 6 -1.82 -37.57 11.65
CA TYR A 6 -2.55 -36.44 11.07
C TYR A 6 -4.03 -36.80 10.83
N LEU A 7 -4.91 -36.09 11.53
CA LEU A 7 -6.35 -36.10 11.28
C LEU A 7 -6.76 -34.88 10.42
N PRO A 8 -7.76 -35.03 9.52
CA PRO A 8 -8.64 -36.17 9.29
C PRO A 8 -8.12 -37.19 8.26
N ASP A 9 -6.92 -37.00 7.69
CA ASP A 9 -6.36 -37.89 6.65
C ASP A 9 -6.11 -39.32 7.13
N ASP A 10 -6.07 -39.53 8.46
CA ASP A 10 -5.80 -40.81 9.12
C ASP A 10 -4.45 -41.39 8.69
N ARG A 11 -3.43 -40.52 8.62
CA ARG A 11 -2.06 -40.87 8.20
C ARG A 11 -1.07 -40.67 9.33
N THR A 12 -0.26 -41.70 9.60
CA THR A 12 0.89 -41.63 10.50
C THR A 12 2.17 -41.52 9.70
N ILE A 13 3.09 -40.67 10.15
CA ILE A 13 4.44 -40.57 9.60
C ILE A 13 5.45 -40.70 10.73
N GLU A 14 6.56 -41.39 10.45
CA GLU A 14 7.75 -41.34 11.29
C GLU A 14 8.54 -40.06 10.97
N ILE A 15 9.09 -39.44 12.00
CA ILE A 15 9.86 -38.20 11.88
C ILE A 15 11.21 -38.35 12.57
N ASP A 16 12.14 -37.45 12.23
CA ASP A 16 13.36 -37.28 13.00
C ASP A 16 13.05 -36.51 14.30
N ASP A 17 13.93 -36.58 15.30
CA ASP A 17 13.77 -35.73 16.49
C ASP A 17 13.90 -34.24 16.10
N ASP A 18 13.09 -33.39 16.75
CA ASP A 18 13.02 -31.94 16.53
C ASP A 18 12.47 -31.49 15.16
N ASP A 19 11.87 -32.42 14.41
CA ASP A 19 11.19 -32.14 13.15
C ASP A 19 10.03 -31.14 13.35
N ILE A 20 9.92 -30.16 12.43
CA ILE A 20 8.84 -29.18 12.44
C ILE A 20 7.59 -29.79 11.80
N ILE A 21 6.45 -29.74 12.48
CA ILE A 21 5.19 -30.37 12.03
C ILE A 21 4.84 -30.00 10.58
N LEU A 22 4.96 -28.71 10.21
CA LEU A 22 4.67 -28.27 8.83
C LEU A 22 5.59 -28.97 7.82
N GLU A 23 6.90 -28.97 8.05
CA GLU A 23 7.88 -29.54 7.14
C GLU A 23 7.67 -31.06 6.98
N SER A 24 7.47 -31.77 8.09
CA SER A 24 7.22 -33.21 8.07
C SER A 24 5.93 -33.55 7.30
N SER A 25 4.87 -32.75 7.48
CA SER A 25 3.62 -32.94 6.73
C SER A 25 3.80 -32.75 5.22
N LEU A 26 4.48 -31.68 4.80
CA LEU A 26 4.74 -31.38 3.39
C LEU A 26 5.65 -32.43 2.75
N ARG A 27 6.70 -32.86 3.46
CA ARG A 27 7.62 -33.93 3.03
C ARG A 27 6.89 -35.25 2.81
N ALA A 28 5.88 -35.55 3.63
CA ALA A 28 5.05 -36.75 3.51
C ALA A 28 3.90 -36.64 2.49
N GLY A 29 3.80 -35.50 1.78
CA GLY A 29 2.70 -35.23 0.84
C GLY A 29 1.33 -35.15 1.53
N ILE A 30 1.30 -34.78 2.80
CA ILE A 30 0.07 -34.42 3.50
C ILE A 30 -0.15 -32.94 3.22
N PRO A 31 -1.28 -32.55 2.59
CA PRO A 31 -1.58 -31.13 2.37
C PRO A 31 -1.47 -30.36 3.68
N HIS A 32 -1.09 -29.09 3.66
CA HIS A 32 -1.07 -28.29 4.88
C HIS A 32 -1.06 -26.81 4.51
N THR A 33 -2.08 -26.07 4.94
CA THR A 33 -2.20 -24.65 4.58
C THR A 33 -1.14 -23.81 5.29
N HIS A 34 -0.43 -22.95 4.57
CA HIS A 34 0.63 -22.11 5.13
C HIS A 34 0.86 -20.83 4.30
N ALA A 35 -0.13 -19.93 4.32
CA ALA A 35 -0.18 -18.73 3.45
C ALA A 35 1.06 -17.83 3.46
N CYS A 36 1.83 -17.79 4.57
CA CYS A 36 3.06 -17.00 4.71
C CYS A 36 4.35 -17.78 4.44
N GLY A 37 4.27 -19.02 3.93
CA GLY A 37 5.45 -19.86 3.70
C GLY A 37 6.06 -20.45 4.99
N GLY A 38 5.31 -20.49 6.10
CA GLY A 38 5.80 -21.04 7.37
C GLY A 38 6.57 -20.06 8.28
N SER A 39 6.53 -18.76 7.99
CA SER A 39 7.27 -17.72 8.70
C SER A 39 6.57 -17.14 9.95
N ALA A 40 5.52 -17.81 10.47
CA ALA A 40 4.68 -17.30 11.55
C ALA A 40 4.13 -15.87 11.32
N ARG A 41 3.90 -15.48 10.06
CA ARG A 41 3.19 -14.24 9.69
C ARG A 41 1.69 -14.47 9.45
N CYS A 42 1.23 -15.71 9.55
CA CYS A 42 -0.18 -16.09 9.46
C CYS A 42 -0.47 -17.25 10.41
N SER A 43 -1.75 -17.57 10.61
CA SER A 43 -2.22 -18.67 11.46
C SER A 43 -2.92 -19.78 10.66
N THR A 44 -2.62 -19.92 9.37
CA THR A 44 -3.30 -20.89 8.49
C THR A 44 -2.80 -22.32 8.69
N CYS A 45 -1.56 -22.50 9.18
CA CYS A 45 -0.98 -23.80 9.52
C CYS A 45 -1.37 -24.31 10.92
N ARG A 46 -2.47 -23.81 11.49
CA ARG A 46 -2.87 -24.20 12.84
C ARG A 46 -3.27 -25.66 12.90
N VAL A 47 -2.78 -26.32 13.93
CA VAL A 47 -3.16 -27.68 14.31
C VAL A 47 -3.68 -27.68 15.73
N LEU A 48 -4.65 -28.54 16.02
CA LEU A 48 -5.03 -28.91 17.36
C LEU A 48 -4.24 -30.18 17.73
N ILE A 49 -3.38 -30.10 18.73
CA ILE A 49 -2.75 -31.29 19.32
C ILE A 49 -3.81 -31.99 20.17
N VAL A 50 -4.19 -33.19 19.73
CA VAL A 50 -5.20 -34.03 20.39
C VAL A 50 -4.54 -34.84 21.51
N GLU A 51 -3.34 -35.39 21.24
CA GLU A 51 -2.53 -36.13 22.21
C GLU A 51 -1.04 -35.86 21.97
N GLY A 52 -0.23 -35.94 23.03
CA GLY A 52 1.23 -35.80 22.95
C GLY A 52 1.75 -34.36 22.97
N LEU A 53 1.03 -33.42 23.60
CA LEU A 53 1.47 -32.02 23.72
C LEU A 53 2.81 -31.90 24.46
N GLU A 54 3.08 -32.81 25.40
CA GLU A 54 4.33 -32.91 26.14
C GLU A 54 5.56 -33.23 25.26
N PHE A 55 5.33 -33.80 24.07
CA PHE A 55 6.37 -34.07 23.07
C PHE A 55 6.56 -32.90 22.10
N CYS A 56 5.73 -31.86 22.21
CA CYS A 56 5.87 -30.64 21.41
C CYS A 56 6.78 -29.65 22.13
N SER A 57 7.64 -28.99 21.37
CA SER A 57 8.41 -27.84 21.83
C SER A 57 7.51 -26.75 22.47
N PRO A 58 8.00 -26.02 23.49
CA PRO A 58 7.36 -24.80 23.96
C PRO A 58 7.17 -23.80 22.84
N ARG A 59 6.18 -22.91 22.97
CA ARG A 59 5.97 -21.84 21.98
C ARG A 59 7.23 -20.96 21.91
N ASN A 60 7.73 -20.75 20.70
CA ASN A 60 8.74 -19.71 20.47
C ASN A 60 8.08 -18.32 20.51
N SER A 61 8.87 -17.25 20.41
CA SER A 61 8.36 -15.87 20.48
C SER A 61 7.32 -15.56 19.41
N ALA A 62 7.55 -15.99 18.16
CA ALA A 62 6.66 -15.72 17.05
C ALA A 62 5.30 -16.43 17.19
N GLU A 63 5.31 -17.69 17.63
CA GLU A 63 4.11 -18.44 17.92
C GLU A 63 3.36 -17.85 19.12
N ASP A 64 4.06 -17.48 20.18
CA ASP A 64 3.47 -16.92 21.40
C ASP A 64 2.77 -15.57 21.14
N GLU A 65 3.37 -14.70 20.33
CA GLU A 65 2.75 -13.44 19.90
C GLU A 65 1.43 -13.68 19.15
N LEU A 66 1.42 -14.58 18.17
CA LEU A 66 0.21 -14.93 17.43
C LEU A 66 -0.82 -15.62 18.32
N ALA A 67 -0.39 -16.50 19.21
CA ALA A 67 -1.27 -17.21 20.12
C ALA A 67 -1.97 -16.25 21.08
N LYS A 68 -1.26 -15.27 21.65
CA LYS A 68 -1.85 -14.21 22.47
C LYS A 68 -2.84 -13.36 21.68
N LYS A 69 -2.48 -12.97 20.45
CA LYS A 69 -3.32 -12.15 19.57
C LYS A 69 -4.64 -12.85 19.21
N LEU A 70 -4.57 -14.14 18.90
CA LEU A 70 -5.73 -14.96 18.50
C LEU A 70 -6.40 -15.68 19.68
N ARG A 71 -5.86 -15.53 20.90
CA ARG A 71 -6.31 -16.23 22.12
C ARG A 71 -6.36 -17.75 21.94
N LEU A 72 -5.26 -18.32 21.46
CA LEU A 72 -5.14 -19.75 21.22
C LEU A 72 -4.84 -20.50 22.52
N GLU A 73 -5.66 -21.51 22.81
CA GLU A 73 -5.39 -22.50 23.85
C GLU A 73 -4.04 -23.20 23.62
N PRO A 74 -3.35 -23.70 24.67
CA PRO A 74 -2.03 -24.34 24.55
C PRO A 74 -1.95 -25.47 23.52
N GLU A 75 -3.03 -26.22 23.34
CA GLU A 75 -3.16 -27.33 22.41
C GLU A 75 -3.25 -26.87 20.95
N ILE A 76 -3.65 -25.62 20.69
CA ILE A 76 -3.66 -25.07 19.35
C ILE A 76 -2.27 -24.48 19.06
N ARG A 77 -1.57 -25.14 18.14
CA ARG A 77 -0.20 -24.82 17.79
C ARG A 77 -0.07 -24.35 16.34
N LEU A 78 0.97 -23.58 16.05
CA LEU A 78 1.37 -23.30 14.68
C LEU A 78 2.29 -24.42 14.20
N ALA A 79 1.84 -25.21 13.22
CA ALA A 79 2.64 -26.32 12.71
C ALA A 79 4.00 -25.88 12.17
N CYS A 80 4.12 -24.66 11.66
CA CYS A 80 5.39 -24.13 11.16
C CYS A 80 6.39 -23.74 12.24
N GLN A 81 5.98 -23.68 13.52
CA GLN A 81 6.83 -23.26 14.64
C GLN A 81 7.00 -24.35 15.70
N THR A 82 6.21 -25.42 15.60
CA THR A 82 6.20 -26.49 16.60
C THR A 82 7.07 -27.64 16.12
N GLN A 83 8.15 -27.87 16.84
CA GLN A 83 8.97 -29.06 16.75
C GLN A 83 8.40 -30.19 17.61
N VAL A 84 8.55 -31.43 17.16
CA VAL A 84 8.18 -32.64 17.91
C VAL A 84 9.45 -33.43 18.24
N ALA A 85 9.60 -33.81 19.51
CA ALA A 85 10.74 -34.56 19.99
C ALA A 85 10.28 -35.70 20.91
N GLY A 86 10.67 -36.94 20.56
CA GLY A 86 10.23 -38.15 21.26
C GLY A 86 8.72 -38.45 21.14
N GLY A 87 8.35 -39.69 21.42
CA GLY A 87 6.94 -40.08 21.61
C GLY A 87 6.04 -40.02 20.37
N LYS A 88 4.73 -40.00 20.61
CA LYS A 88 3.68 -40.00 19.59
C LYS A 88 2.84 -38.74 19.77
N VAL A 89 2.65 -38.00 18.68
CA VAL A 89 1.76 -36.84 18.64
C VAL A 89 0.57 -37.15 17.74
N ILE A 90 -0.64 -36.94 18.24
CA ILE A 90 -1.86 -36.98 17.43
C ILE A 90 -2.34 -35.56 17.26
N LEU A 91 -2.50 -35.11 16.01
CA LEU A 91 -2.97 -33.76 15.72
C LEU A 91 -4.11 -33.77 14.72
N ARG A 92 -4.95 -32.74 14.81
CA ARG A 92 -5.99 -32.42 13.84
C ARG A 92 -5.64 -31.11 13.17
N ARG A 93 -5.47 -31.14 11.85
CA ARG A 93 -5.35 -29.93 11.03
C ARG A 93 -6.69 -29.20 11.03
N LEU A 94 -6.68 -27.89 11.30
CA LEU A 94 -7.91 -27.10 11.48
C LEU A 94 -8.48 -26.49 10.18
N ALA A 95 -7.71 -26.47 9.09
CA ALA A 95 -8.09 -25.92 7.78
C ALA A 95 -8.02 -27.01 6.71
N ILE A 96 -9.12 -27.77 6.55
CA ILE A 96 -9.30 -28.78 5.51
C ILE A 96 -10.80 -28.98 5.24
N ASP A 97 -11.45 -27.98 4.72
CA ASP A 97 -12.64 -28.25 3.89
C ASP A 97 -12.23 -28.42 2.41
N SER A 98 -13.18 -28.77 1.56
CA SER A 98 -12.95 -28.93 0.12
C SER A 98 -12.46 -27.64 -0.54
N GLU A 99 -12.81 -26.47 0.00
CA GLU A 99 -12.42 -25.16 -0.53
C GLU A 99 -10.95 -24.83 -0.18
N ASP A 100 -10.50 -25.17 1.03
CA ASP A 100 -9.09 -25.09 1.43
C ASP A 100 -8.19 -25.97 0.54
N LEU A 101 -8.66 -27.17 0.18
CA LEU A 101 -7.95 -28.10 -0.69
C LEU A 101 -7.92 -27.63 -2.16
N GLU A 102 -9.00 -27.05 -2.67
CA GLU A 102 -9.04 -26.43 -4.00
C GLU A 102 -8.08 -25.24 -4.09
N THR A 103 -8.09 -24.37 -3.08
CA THR A 103 -7.16 -23.24 -2.95
C THR A 103 -5.70 -23.71 -2.91
N PHE A 104 -5.43 -24.85 -2.24
CA PHE A 104 -4.12 -25.48 -2.21
C PHE A 104 -3.70 -26.08 -3.56
N ASN A 105 -4.64 -26.70 -4.28
CA ASN A 105 -4.38 -27.32 -5.59
C ASN A 105 -4.12 -26.28 -6.70
N ASP A 106 -4.86 -25.17 -6.71
CA ASP A 106 -4.59 -24.04 -7.60
C ASP A 106 -3.20 -23.43 -7.37
N GLN A 107 -2.77 -23.41 -6.10
CA GLN A 107 -1.43 -22.93 -5.70
C GLN A 107 -0.31 -23.93 -6.02
N MET A 108 -0.60 -25.25 -6.05
CA MET A 108 0.38 -26.29 -6.47
C MET A 108 0.58 -26.39 -7.98
N ALA A 109 -0.35 -25.89 -8.80
CA ALA A 109 -0.22 -25.91 -10.26
C ALA A 109 0.95 -25.04 -10.78
N GLY A 110 1.55 -24.19 -9.93
CA GLY A 110 2.78 -23.47 -10.20
C GLY A 110 3.93 -23.92 -9.30
N ASN A 111 4.61 -25.02 -9.66
CA ASN A 111 5.92 -25.52 -9.19
C ASN A 111 6.27 -25.41 -7.68
N LEU A 112 6.41 -26.58 -7.05
CA LEU A 112 7.27 -26.91 -5.89
C LEU A 112 7.69 -25.74 -4.98
N ILE A 113 7.11 -25.72 -3.77
CA ILE A 113 7.26 -24.75 -2.66
C ILE A 113 6.29 -23.58 -2.79
N SER A 114 5.24 -23.59 -1.98
CA SER A 114 4.15 -22.61 -1.95
C SER A 114 4.67 -21.16 -1.98
N ALA A 115 4.49 -20.50 -3.13
CA ALA A 115 4.68 -19.06 -3.21
C ALA A 115 3.66 -18.38 -2.28
N PRO A 116 4.05 -17.37 -1.48
CA PRO A 116 3.14 -16.63 -0.62
C PRO A 116 1.95 -16.06 -1.41
N VAL A 117 0.74 -16.10 -0.83
CA VAL A 117 -0.47 -15.46 -1.41
C VAL A 117 -0.26 -13.95 -1.60
N GLY A 118 0.68 -13.39 -0.84
CA GLY A 118 1.25 -12.07 -1.04
C GLY A 118 2.58 -11.93 -0.29
N GLN A 119 3.35 -10.93 -0.65
CA GLN A 119 4.62 -10.61 -0.02
C GLN A 119 4.43 -9.48 0.99
N GLU A 120 4.99 -9.62 2.19
CA GLU A 120 5.08 -8.50 3.11
C GLU A 120 6.10 -7.49 2.57
N LYS A 121 5.64 -6.26 2.32
CA LYS A 121 6.45 -5.19 1.75
C LYS A 121 6.16 -3.88 2.48
N LYS A 122 7.21 -3.07 2.68
CA LYS A 122 7.06 -1.68 3.08
C LYS A 122 6.64 -0.87 1.87
N ILE A 123 5.46 -0.27 1.93
CA ILE A 123 4.90 0.55 0.84
C ILE A 123 4.34 1.86 1.42
N ALA A 124 4.15 2.86 0.55
CA ALA A 124 3.38 4.04 0.92
C ALA A 124 1.96 3.91 0.38
N ILE A 125 0.99 4.17 1.26
CA ILE A 125 -0.44 4.07 0.98
C ILE A 125 -1.02 5.47 1.10
N LEU A 126 -1.72 5.90 0.04
CA LEU A 126 -2.41 7.18 -0.02
C LEU A 126 -3.91 6.91 -0.13
N PHE A 127 -4.69 7.53 0.75
CA PHE A 127 -6.14 7.66 0.60
C PHE A 127 -6.49 9.10 0.30
N ALA A 128 -7.39 9.31 -0.65
CA ALA A 128 -7.97 10.60 -0.95
C ALA A 128 -9.49 10.51 -1.03
N ASP A 129 -10.18 11.54 -0.54
CA ASP A 129 -11.64 11.62 -0.50
C ASP A 129 -12.10 13.07 -0.74
N ILE A 130 -13.24 13.27 -1.43
CA ILE A 130 -13.75 14.60 -1.73
C ILE A 130 -14.63 15.09 -0.58
N ARG A 131 -14.23 16.22 0.02
CA ARG A 131 -14.90 16.78 1.20
C ARG A 131 -16.31 17.25 0.88
N GLY A 132 -17.29 16.56 1.47
CA GLY A 132 -18.71 16.92 1.37
C GLY A 132 -19.32 16.56 0.02
N PHE A 133 -18.70 15.65 -0.74
CA PHE A 133 -19.17 15.30 -2.07
C PHE A 133 -20.54 14.63 -2.06
N THR A 134 -20.86 13.81 -1.07
CA THR A 134 -22.19 13.17 -0.97
C THR A 134 -23.32 14.21 -1.03
N ALA A 135 -23.24 15.25 -0.20
CA ALA A 135 -24.24 16.33 -0.18
C ALA A 135 -24.25 17.14 -1.49
N PHE A 136 -23.09 17.31 -2.12
CA PHE A 136 -23.00 17.96 -3.43
C PHE A 136 -23.65 17.10 -4.53
N ALA A 137 -23.38 15.80 -4.54
CA ALA A 137 -23.89 14.85 -5.52
C ALA A 137 -25.42 14.67 -5.42
N GLU A 138 -26.00 14.77 -4.23
CA GLU A 138 -27.47 14.74 -4.05
C GLU A 138 -28.20 15.89 -4.77
N SER A 139 -27.51 16.99 -5.06
CA SER A 139 -28.06 18.14 -5.79
C SER A 139 -27.94 18.03 -7.32
N LEU A 140 -27.33 16.96 -7.83
CA LEU A 140 -26.98 16.76 -9.24
C LEU A 140 -27.70 15.57 -9.86
N LEU A 141 -27.79 15.55 -11.19
CA LEU A 141 -28.23 14.36 -11.90
C LEU A 141 -27.13 13.29 -11.86
N PRO A 142 -27.46 11.98 -11.84
CA PRO A 142 -26.46 10.92 -11.76
C PRO A 142 -25.40 10.96 -12.86
N TYR A 143 -25.76 11.35 -14.08
CA TYR A 143 -24.81 11.50 -15.18
C TYR A 143 -23.82 12.66 -14.97
N ASP A 144 -24.25 13.74 -14.32
CA ASP A 144 -23.36 14.85 -13.96
C ASP A 144 -22.39 14.43 -12.86
N VAL A 145 -22.85 13.66 -11.88
CA VAL A 145 -22.00 13.08 -10.82
C VAL A 145 -20.90 12.21 -11.44
N ILE A 146 -21.26 11.31 -12.35
CA ILE A 146 -20.30 10.45 -13.06
C ILE A 146 -19.30 11.29 -13.88
N TYR A 147 -19.78 12.32 -14.57
CA TYR A 147 -18.93 13.21 -15.36
C TYR A 147 -17.89 13.92 -14.48
N ILE A 148 -18.33 14.48 -13.35
CA ILE A 148 -17.46 15.17 -12.39
C ILE A 148 -16.41 14.22 -11.82
N LEU A 149 -16.85 13.03 -11.35
CA LEU A 149 -15.95 12.02 -10.79
C LEU A 149 -14.91 11.56 -11.80
N ASN A 150 -15.32 11.23 -13.04
CA ASN A 150 -14.38 10.81 -14.08
C ASN A 150 -13.35 11.89 -14.40
N ARG A 151 -13.76 13.16 -14.47
CA ARG A 151 -12.84 14.27 -14.71
C ARG A 151 -11.86 14.46 -13.56
N TYR A 152 -12.34 14.38 -12.32
CA TYR A 152 -11.50 14.42 -11.12
C TYR A 152 -10.51 13.26 -11.10
N PHE A 153 -10.98 12.01 -11.22
CA PHE A 153 -10.15 10.82 -11.20
C PHE A 153 -9.12 10.79 -12.33
N GLN A 154 -9.46 11.28 -13.53
CA GLN A 154 -8.50 11.38 -14.63
C GLN A 154 -7.31 12.29 -14.27
N LYS A 155 -7.59 13.44 -13.63
CA LYS A 155 -6.56 14.40 -13.22
C LYS A 155 -5.71 13.87 -12.07
N MET A 156 -6.35 13.32 -11.05
CA MET A 156 -5.63 12.74 -9.90
C MET A 156 -4.83 11.50 -10.31
N GLY A 157 -5.38 10.62 -11.14
CA GLY A 157 -4.69 9.45 -11.66
C GLY A 157 -3.44 9.80 -12.46
N TYR A 158 -3.46 10.87 -13.26
CA TYR A 158 -2.26 11.36 -13.93
C TYR A 158 -1.17 11.79 -12.95
N VAL A 159 -1.53 12.51 -11.87
CA VAL A 159 -0.59 12.93 -10.82
C VAL A 159 -0.03 11.74 -10.05
N ILE A 160 -0.87 10.77 -9.69
CA ILE A 160 -0.43 9.53 -9.01
C ILE A 160 0.56 8.77 -9.89
N ASN A 161 0.22 8.52 -11.16
CA ASN A 161 1.03 7.71 -12.06
C ASN A 161 2.39 8.36 -12.37
N ARG A 162 2.43 9.68 -12.60
CA ARG A 162 3.72 10.38 -12.88
C ARG A 162 4.68 10.39 -11.70
N ASN A 163 4.16 10.24 -10.47
CA ASN A 163 4.95 10.11 -9.25
C ASN A 163 5.28 8.64 -8.92
N GLY A 164 5.00 7.69 -9.81
CA GLY A 164 5.33 6.27 -9.59
C GLY A 164 4.34 5.52 -8.69
N GLY A 165 3.15 6.09 -8.47
CA GLY A 165 2.06 5.41 -7.79
C GLY A 165 1.12 4.69 -8.74
N THR A 166 0.22 3.88 -8.20
CA THR A 166 -0.87 3.25 -8.96
C THR A 166 -2.14 3.33 -8.14
N ILE A 167 -3.24 3.81 -8.75
CA ILE A 167 -4.56 3.74 -8.10
C ILE A 167 -4.96 2.27 -8.02
N ASN A 168 -5.20 1.81 -6.79
CA ASN A 168 -5.56 0.43 -6.51
C ASN A 168 -7.06 0.21 -6.54
N ASN A 169 -7.82 1.12 -5.90
CA ASN A 169 -9.27 0.97 -5.78
C ASN A 169 -9.96 2.33 -5.73
N TYR A 170 -11.11 2.44 -6.40
CA TYR A 170 -12.02 3.57 -6.28
C TYR A 170 -13.11 3.22 -5.26
N MET A 171 -13.42 4.16 -4.36
CA MET A 171 -14.34 3.94 -3.25
C MET A 171 -15.30 5.13 -3.14
N GLY A 172 -16.39 5.09 -3.91
CA GLY A 172 -17.30 6.22 -4.01
C GLY A 172 -16.63 7.41 -4.71
N ASP A 173 -16.47 8.51 -3.99
CA ASP A 173 -15.80 9.74 -4.43
C ASP A 173 -14.31 9.80 -4.07
N GLY A 174 -13.83 8.82 -3.30
CA GLY A 174 -12.42 8.66 -2.96
C GLY A 174 -11.71 7.54 -3.71
N PHE A 175 -10.41 7.43 -3.47
CA PHE A 175 -9.59 6.33 -3.97
C PHE A 175 -8.42 6.00 -3.05
N MET A 176 -7.90 4.79 -3.20
CA MET A 176 -6.65 4.33 -2.60
C MET A 176 -5.58 4.20 -3.69
N ALA A 177 -4.39 4.73 -3.44
CA ALA A 177 -3.21 4.56 -4.28
C ALA A 177 -2.05 3.92 -3.50
N LEU A 178 -1.26 3.12 -4.20
CA LEU A 178 -0.10 2.41 -3.65
C LEU A 178 1.16 2.89 -4.36
N PHE A 179 2.23 3.07 -3.58
CA PHE A 179 3.54 3.47 -4.07
C PHE A 179 4.59 2.49 -3.54
N GLY A 180 5.64 2.28 -4.33
CA GLY A 180 6.74 1.38 -3.99
C GLY A 180 6.44 -0.11 -4.18
N LEU A 181 5.46 -0.45 -5.05
CA LEU A 181 5.17 -1.84 -5.43
C LEU A 181 6.36 -2.53 -6.10
N GLU A 182 7.18 -1.79 -6.85
CA GLU A 182 8.44 -2.27 -7.43
C GLU A 182 9.64 -1.82 -6.57
N ASN A 183 9.83 -0.51 -6.38
CA ASN A 183 10.90 0.07 -5.56
C ASN A 183 10.36 0.85 -4.36
N SER A 184 10.56 0.34 -3.14
CA SER A 184 10.07 0.96 -1.91
C SER A 184 10.91 2.14 -1.40
N GLU A 185 12.14 2.33 -1.88
CA GLU A 185 13.08 3.34 -1.33
C GLU A 185 12.55 4.77 -1.45
N LYS A 186 11.86 5.09 -2.55
CA LYS A 186 11.30 6.43 -2.81
C LYS A 186 9.81 6.51 -2.52
N ALA A 187 9.19 5.46 -1.98
CA ALA A 187 7.74 5.38 -1.86
C ALA A 187 7.14 6.52 -1.02
N ALA A 188 7.78 6.87 0.10
CA ALA A 188 7.35 7.97 0.96
C ALA A 188 7.42 9.33 0.24
N GLU A 189 8.56 9.63 -0.40
CA GLU A 189 8.74 10.87 -1.16
C GLU A 189 7.72 10.98 -2.30
N GLN A 190 7.59 9.91 -3.09
CA GLN A 190 6.67 9.83 -4.22
C GLN A 190 5.21 10.04 -3.80
N ALA A 191 4.77 9.38 -2.73
CA ALA A 191 3.39 9.50 -2.24
C ALA A 191 3.09 10.92 -1.74
N VAL A 192 3.99 11.51 -0.95
CA VAL A 192 3.76 12.87 -0.41
C VAL A 192 3.84 13.92 -1.51
N ARG A 193 4.76 13.78 -2.46
CA ARG A 193 4.84 14.65 -3.64
C ARG A 193 3.56 14.58 -4.47
N ALA A 194 3.07 13.37 -4.73
CA ALA A 194 1.79 13.19 -5.39
C ALA A 194 0.65 13.86 -4.63
N GLY A 195 0.60 13.73 -3.30
CA GLY A 195 -0.38 14.39 -2.46
C GLY A 195 -0.38 15.93 -2.60
N VAL A 196 0.81 16.55 -2.56
CA VAL A 196 0.96 18.00 -2.76
C VAL A 196 0.52 18.41 -4.17
N GLU A 197 1.01 17.71 -5.20
CA GLU A 197 0.67 18.00 -6.60
C GLU A 197 -0.81 17.77 -6.92
N MET A 198 -1.48 16.85 -6.23
CA MET A 198 -2.92 16.64 -6.33
C MET A 198 -3.71 17.85 -5.84
N LEU A 199 -3.26 18.49 -4.75
CA LEU A 199 -3.87 19.73 -4.25
C LEU A 199 -3.70 20.86 -5.27
N GLU A 200 -2.50 21.01 -5.84
CA GLU A 200 -2.24 22.01 -6.89
C GLU A 200 -3.07 21.77 -8.16
N GLU A 201 -3.19 20.52 -8.61
CA GLU A 201 -4.00 20.18 -9.79
C GLU A 201 -5.50 20.38 -9.52
N LEU A 202 -5.96 20.11 -8.29
CA LEU A 202 -7.34 20.41 -7.89
C LEU A 202 -7.62 21.92 -7.91
N ASP A 203 -6.68 22.75 -7.46
CA ASP A 203 -6.82 24.21 -7.52
C ASP A 203 -6.88 24.72 -8.97
N LYS A 204 -6.15 24.10 -9.91
CA LYS A 204 -6.29 24.40 -11.35
C LYS A 204 -7.62 23.94 -11.92
N LEU A 205 -8.20 22.87 -11.37
CA LEU A 205 -9.47 22.30 -11.82
C LEU A 205 -10.69 23.04 -11.22
N ASN A 206 -10.54 23.64 -10.04
CA ASN A 206 -11.63 24.30 -9.33
C ASN A 206 -12.32 25.45 -10.10
N PRO A 207 -11.64 26.33 -10.85
CA PRO A 207 -12.31 27.35 -11.66
C PRO A 207 -13.34 26.77 -12.64
N TYR A 208 -13.09 25.57 -13.16
CA TYR A 208 -14.04 24.86 -14.02
C TYR A 208 -15.31 24.45 -13.26
N PHE A 209 -15.16 23.87 -12.06
CA PHE A 209 -16.30 23.45 -11.24
C PHE A 209 -17.06 24.64 -10.63
N GLU A 210 -16.37 25.70 -10.24
CA GLU A 210 -16.97 26.94 -9.76
C GLU A 210 -17.83 27.59 -10.85
N THR A 211 -17.36 27.58 -12.11
CA THR A 211 -18.10 28.15 -13.24
C THR A 211 -19.36 27.34 -13.59
N LEU A 212 -19.26 26.02 -13.64
CA LEU A 212 -20.36 25.16 -14.11
C LEU A 212 -21.35 24.78 -13.02
N TYR A 213 -20.87 24.56 -11.79
CA TYR A 213 -21.66 23.99 -10.70
C TYR A 213 -21.74 24.91 -9.48
N ARG A 214 -21.10 26.10 -9.53
CA ARG A 214 -21.02 27.03 -8.39
C ARG A 214 -20.47 26.38 -7.12
N HIS A 215 -19.59 25.40 -7.32
CA HIS A 215 -19.04 24.59 -6.25
C HIS A 215 -17.54 24.43 -6.41
N ARG A 216 -16.82 24.58 -5.31
CA ARG A 216 -15.37 24.35 -5.23
C ARG A 216 -15.13 23.01 -4.56
N LEU A 217 -14.45 22.11 -5.25
CA LEU A 217 -14.05 20.83 -4.68
C LEU A 217 -12.89 21.03 -3.70
N ARG A 218 -12.93 20.27 -2.61
CA ARG A 218 -11.83 20.13 -1.65
C ARG A 218 -11.61 18.65 -1.41
N ILE A 219 -10.38 18.25 -1.15
CA ILE A 219 -10.04 16.86 -0.87
C ILE A 219 -9.31 16.76 0.47
N GLY A 220 -9.49 15.64 1.15
CA GLY A 220 -8.60 15.22 2.21
C GLY A 220 -7.69 14.11 1.71
N ILE A 221 -6.43 14.16 2.07
CA ILE A 221 -5.42 13.18 1.70
C ILE A 221 -4.74 12.67 2.97
N GLY A 222 -4.69 11.35 3.14
CA GLY A 222 -3.97 10.69 4.23
C GLY A 222 -2.91 9.76 3.68
N ILE A 223 -1.68 9.88 4.19
CA ILE A 223 -0.55 9.07 3.73
C ILE A 223 0.12 8.40 4.92
N HIS A 224 0.38 7.10 4.78
CA HIS A 224 1.19 6.34 5.71
C HIS A 224 2.11 5.37 4.97
N CYS A 225 3.34 5.23 5.48
CA CYS A 225 4.35 4.30 4.99
C CYS A 225 4.55 3.22 6.04
N GLY A 226 4.30 1.97 5.67
CA GLY A 226 4.32 0.86 6.63
C GLY A 226 4.33 -0.50 5.95
N LEU A 227 4.49 -1.54 6.76
CA LEU A 227 4.43 -2.92 6.29
C LEU A 227 2.98 -3.31 5.96
N ALA A 228 2.79 -3.86 4.77
CA ALA A 228 1.55 -4.46 4.33
C ALA A 228 1.84 -5.73 3.53
N VAL A 229 0.88 -6.65 3.46
CA VAL A 229 0.94 -7.80 2.56
C VAL A 229 0.40 -7.35 1.21
N VAL A 230 1.25 -7.39 0.19
CA VAL A 230 0.90 -7.08 -1.20
C VAL A 230 0.72 -8.38 -1.97
N GLY A 231 -0.45 -8.61 -2.55
CA GLY A 231 -0.74 -9.86 -3.26
C GLY A 231 -1.99 -9.78 -4.11
N ASN A 232 -2.23 -10.83 -4.89
CA ASN A 232 -3.45 -10.95 -5.69
C ASN A 232 -4.60 -11.36 -4.79
N LEU A 233 -5.65 -10.54 -4.73
CA LEU A 233 -6.88 -10.85 -4.00
C LEU A 233 -8.06 -10.89 -4.98
N GLY A 234 -8.94 -11.87 -4.81
CA GLY A 234 -10.16 -12.04 -5.60
C GLY A 234 -10.34 -13.46 -6.12
N ALA A 235 -11.54 -13.77 -6.62
CA ALA A 235 -11.81 -15.05 -7.28
C ALA A 235 -10.95 -15.20 -8.55
N GLN A 236 -10.62 -16.42 -8.97
CA GLN A 236 -9.70 -16.73 -10.09
C GLN A 236 -9.84 -15.82 -11.32
N LYS A 237 -11.07 -15.43 -11.70
CA LYS A 237 -11.34 -14.63 -12.91
C LYS A 237 -11.19 -13.11 -12.72
N ASN A 238 -11.13 -12.61 -11.49
CA ASN A 238 -11.10 -11.18 -11.14
C ASN A 238 -10.08 -10.90 -10.03
N GLN A 239 -8.83 -11.34 -10.21
CA GLN A 239 -7.76 -11.04 -9.27
C GLN A 239 -7.21 -9.62 -9.49
N THR A 240 -7.01 -8.88 -8.41
CA THR A 240 -6.36 -7.57 -8.42
C THR A 240 -5.22 -7.57 -7.41
N VAL A 241 -4.04 -7.09 -7.81
CA VAL A 241 -2.95 -6.82 -6.86
C VAL A 241 -3.45 -5.77 -5.89
N THR A 242 -3.44 -6.04 -4.59
CA THR A 242 -3.84 -5.09 -3.55
C THR A 242 -2.95 -5.23 -2.33
N ALA A 243 -3.09 -4.28 -1.39
CA ALA A 243 -2.38 -4.28 -0.12
C ALA A 243 -3.37 -4.53 1.02
N ILE A 244 -3.00 -5.41 1.95
CA ILE A 244 -3.76 -5.68 3.17
C ILE A 244 -2.85 -5.50 4.36
N GLY A 245 -3.34 -4.80 5.38
CA GLY A 245 -2.60 -4.67 6.62
C GLY A 245 -3.06 -3.49 7.46
N ASP A 246 -2.50 -3.42 8.65
CA ASP A 246 -2.74 -2.31 9.57
C ASP A 246 -2.32 -0.95 8.99
N ALA A 247 -1.26 -0.93 8.17
CA ALA A 247 -0.80 0.26 7.45
C ALA A 247 -1.87 0.86 6.53
N VAL A 248 -2.65 0.02 5.84
CA VAL A 248 -3.74 0.46 4.94
C VAL A 248 -4.86 1.12 5.75
N ASN A 249 -5.25 0.48 6.86
CA ASN A 249 -6.26 1.03 7.76
C ASN A 249 -5.81 2.36 8.40
N LEU A 250 -4.53 2.46 8.77
CA LEU A 250 -3.97 3.68 9.34
C LEU A 250 -3.99 4.83 8.31
N ALA A 251 -3.58 4.59 7.06
CA ALA A 251 -3.63 5.60 6.00
C ALA A 251 -5.07 6.14 5.78
N SER A 252 -6.07 5.26 5.72
CA SER A 252 -7.48 5.65 5.59
C SER A 252 -7.96 6.49 6.79
N ARG A 253 -7.53 6.14 8.01
CA ARG A 253 -7.86 6.89 9.22
C ARG A 253 -7.20 8.27 9.28
N ILE A 254 -5.98 8.38 8.76
CA ILE A 254 -5.28 9.67 8.63
C ILE A 254 -6.00 10.56 7.62
N GLU A 255 -6.47 10.00 6.50
CA GLU A 255 -7.31 10.73 5.55
C GLU A 255 -8.53 11.29 6.28
N ALA A 256 -9.27 10.44 7.00
CA ALA A 256 -10.46 10.87 7.72
C ALA A 256 -10.18 11.96 8.77
N ALA A 257 -9.00 11.93 9.42
CA ALA A 257 -8.59 12.89 10.43
C ALA A 257 -8.46 14.33 9.90
N ASN A 258 -8.18 14.53 8.61
CA ASN A 258 -8.11 15.87 8.00
C ASN A 258 -9.41 16.67 8.23
N LYS A 259 -10.58 16.01 8.25
CA LYS A 259 -11.87 16.68 8.53
C LYS A 259 -11.93 17.25 9.96
N GLN A 260 -11.38 16.53 10.93
CA GLN A 260 -11.35 16.94 12.33
C GLN A 260 -10.36 18.09 12.55
N VAL A 261 -9.21 18.04 11.87
CA VAL A 261 -8.12 19.01 12.04
C VAL A 261 -8.33 20.26 11.16
N GLY A 262 -9.10 20.14 10.08
CA GLY A 262 -9.32 21.23 9.12
C GLY A 262 -8.20 21.37 8.08
N THR A 263 -7.54 20.27 7.74
CA THR A 263 -6.39 20.22 6.82
C THR A 263 -6.77 19.51 5.50
N SER A 264 -5.87 19.54 4.52
CA SER A 264 -6.07 18.84 3.23
C SER A 264 -5.12 17.66 3.02
N LEU A 265 -3.94 17.66 3.64
CA LEU A 265 -2.95 16.60 3.52
C LEU A 265 -2.30 16.33 4.87
N LEU A 266 -2.52 15.13 5.41
CA LEU A 266 -1.88 14.65 6.63
C LEU A 266 -1.03 13.42 6.33
N ILE A 267 0.12 13.36 6.98
CA ILE A 267 1.01 12.20 6.95
C ILE A 267 1.28 11.70 8.37
N SER A 268 1.51 10.39 8.50
CA SER A 268 1.98 9.80 9.76
C SER A 268 3.37 10.29 10.16
N GLU A 269 3.71 10.20 11.45
CA GLU A 269 5.07 10.45 11.95
C GLU A 269 6.11 9.57 11.25
N GLU A 270 5.82 8.29 11.03
CA GLU A 270 6.72 7.36 10.34
C GLU A 270 7.04 7.86 8.92
N THR A 271 6.03 8.30 8.17
CA THR A 271 6.21 8.91 6.85
C THR A 271 7.01 10.20 6.94
N TYR A 272 6.69 11.08 7.89
CA TYR A 272 7.39 12.35 8.06
C TYR A 272 8.89 12.13 8.32
N GLN A 273 9.25 11.17 9.18
CA GLN A 273 10.66 10.88 9.48
C GLN A 273 11.46 10.44 8.24
N GLU A 274 10.82 9.76 7.28
CA GLU A 274 11.48 9.35 6.01
C GLU A 274 11.74 10.52 5.05
N ILE A 275 10.96 11.60 5.15
CA ILE A 275 11.02 12.73 4.20
C ILE A 275 11.23 14.09 4.88
N LYS A 276 11.66 14.11 6.15
CA LYS A 276 11.72 15.31 6.99
C LYS A 276 12.55 16.45 6.38
N ASP A 277 13.56 16.11 5.58
CA ASP A 277 14.46 17.06 4.93
C ASP A 277 13.86 17.66 3.64
N LEU A 278 12.73 17.11 3.17
CA LEU A 278 12.03 17.54 1.96
C LEU A 278 10.64 18.12 2.27
N ALA A 279 9.95 17.63 3.30
CA ALA A 279 8.58 18.04 3.59
C ALA A 279 8.50 19.45 4.19
N ILE A 280 7.69 20.32 3.58
CA ILE A 280 7.32 21.61 4.17
C ILE A 280 6.06 21.40 5.00
N VAL A 281 6.20 21.48 6.31
CA VAL A 281 5.11 21.22 7.27
C VAL A 281 4.57 22.53 7.85
N ASN A 282 3.25 22.65 7.90
CA ASN A 282 2.57 23.77 8.57
C ASN A 282 2.45 23.54 10.08
N GLN A 283 1.99 22.35 10.48
CA GLN A 283 1.80 22.01 11.88
C GLN A 283 1.91 20.50 12.13
N ARG A 284 2.25 20.17 13.38
CA ARG A 284 2.15 18.82 13.95
C ARG A 284 0.92 18.76 14.85
N VAL A 285 0.06 17.77 14.65
CA VAL A 285 -1.19 17.60 15.37
C VAL A 285 -1.25 16.21 16.00
N SER A 286 -1.77 16.12 17.21
CA SER A 286 -1.97 14.85 17.91
C SER A 286 -3.45 14.47 17.82
N VAL A 287 -3.76 13.33 17.19
CA VAL A 287 -5.16 12.88 17.00
C VAL A 287 -5.41 11.52 17.63
N LYS A 288 -6.63 11.31 18.11
CA LYS A 288 -7.09 9.97 18.50
C LYS A 288 -7.63 9.25 17.28
N ILE A 289 -6.95 8.20 16.87
CA ILE A 289 -7.38 7.36 15.77
C ILE A 289 -8.35 6.30 16.31
N PRO A 290 -9.60 6.22 15.81
CA PRO A 290 -10.56 5.22 16.29
C PRO A 290 -9.95 3.82 16.22
N GLY A 291 -10.23 2.92 17.17
CA GLY A 291 -9.68 1.55 17.17
C GLY A 291 -8.17 1.42 17.37
N LYS A 292 -7.46 2.52 17.64
CA LYS A 292 -6.07 2.52 18.08
C LYS A 292 -5.96 3.07 19.50
N SER A 293 -4.98 2.58 20.26
CA SER A 293 -4.67 3.06 21.60
C SER A 293 -3.69 4.24 21.55
N GLY A 294 -3.94 5.29 22.33
CA GLY A 294 -3.06 6.45 22.44
C GLY A 294 -3.40 7.57 21.46
N GLU A 295 -2.54 8.60 21.45
CA GLU A 295 -2.61 9.68 20.47
C GLU A 295 -1.53 9.50 19.40
N TYR A 296 -1.89 9.82 18.17
CA TYR A 296 -1.05 9.64 17.00
C TYR A 296 -0.61 11.01 16.47
N PRO A 297 0.70 11.30 16.47
CA PRO A 297 1.21 12.51 15.85
C PRO A 297 1.11 12.42 14.33
N LEU A 298 0.48 13.42 13.74
CA LEU A 298 0.35 13.62 12.29
C LEU A 298 0.93 14.97 11.91
N TYR A 299 1.35 15.09 10.66
CA TYR A 299 1.97 16.30 10.11
C TYR A 299 1.16 16.80 8.93
N GLU A 300 0.77 18.08 8.97
CA GLU A 300 0.17 18.75 7.84
C GLU A 300 1.27 19.17 6.86
N VAL A 301 1.29 18.56 5.68
CA VAL A 301 2.23 18.90 4.62
C VAL A 301 1.59 19.89 3.67
N ILE A 302 2.27 21.00 3.43
CA ILE A 302 1.81 22.09 2.55
C ILE A 302 2.67 22.25 1.29
N GLY A 303 3.78 21.51 1.19
CA GLY A 303 4.64 21.60 0.03
C GLY A 303 5.82 20.63 0.06
N MET A 304 6.46 20.51 -1.10
CA MET A 304 7.74 19.83 -1.29
C MET A 304 8.60 20.63 -2.27
N PRO A 305 9.94 20.59 -2.16
CA PRO A 305 10.82 21.21 -3.13
C PRO A 305 10.60 20.58 -4.51
N PRO A 306 10.73 21.35 -5.61
CA PRO A 306 10.62 20.80 -6.96
C PRO A 306 11.68 19.71 -7.16
N LEU A 307 11.37 18.71 -7.99
CA LEU A 307 12.37 17.72 -8.39
C LEU A 307 13.54 18.45 -9.09
N PRO A 308 14.78 18.01 -8.86
CA PRO A 308 15.91 18.48 -9.64
C PRO A 308 15.59 18.27 -11.12
N VAL A 309 15.71 19.33 -11.92
CA VAL A 309 15.59 19.22 -13.36
C VAL A 309 16.84 18.48 -13.84
N GLU A 310 16.69 17.22 -14.28
CA GLU A 310 17.73 16.55 -15.04
C GLU A 310 17.85 17.30 -16.38
N ILE A 311 18.86 18.17 -16.46
CA ILE A 311 19.27 18.73 -17.75
C ILE A 311 19.97 17.58 -18.47
N GLU A 312 19.26 16.88 -19.35
CA GLU A 312 19.93 16.07 -20.37
C GLU A 312 20.87 17.01 -21.13
N GLU A 313 22.18 16.81 -20.95
CA GLU A 313 23.16 17.40 -21.84
C GLU A 313 22.81 16.91 -23.25
N ILE A 314 22.23 17.80 -24.06
CA ILE A 314 22.04 17.55 -25.49
C ILE A 314 23.45 17.44 -26.09
N SER A 315 23.97 16.22 -26.15
CA SER A 315 25.22 15.92 -26.85
C SER A 315 24.98 16.13 -28.34
N GLU A 316 25.61 17.18 -28.87
CA GLU A 316 25.77 17.48 -30.30
C GLU A 316 24.49 17.59 -31.13
N ILE A 317 23.82 18.75 -31.02
CA ILE A 317 23.08 19.30 -32.17
C ILE A 317 24.11 19.59 -33.26
N ASP A 318 23.98 18.88 -34.39
CA ASP A 318 24.69 19.14 -35.65
C ASP A 318 24.65 20.66 -35.97
N LYS A 319 25.81 21.30 -35.81
CA LYS A 319 26.00 22.76 -35.90
C LYS A 319 25.94 23.31 -37.34
N SER A 320 25.39 22.58 -38.31
CA SER A 320 25.57 22.96 -39.72
C SER A 320 24.39 23.64 -40.43
N SER A 321 23.18 23.75 -39.86
CA SER A 321 22.10 24.48 -40.57
C SER A 321 21.02 25.15 -39.73
N VAL A 322 20.71 24.65 -38.53
CA VAL A 322 19.57 25.17 -37.73
C VAL A 322 19.95 26.41 -36.90
N TRP A 323 21.21 26.52 -36.46
CA TRP A 323 21.67 27.60 -35.58
C TRP A 323 21.76 28.98 -36.25
N GLN A 324 22.04 29.05 -37.55
CA GLN A 324 22.14 30.36 -38.24
C GLN A 324 20.78 31.04 -38.40
N GLY A 325 19.69 30.28 -38.53
CA GLY A 325 18.33 30.84 -38.59
C GLY A 325 17.83 31.29 -37.22
N PHE A 326 18.09 30.49 -36.18
CA PHE A 326 17.57 30.74 -34.84
C PHE A 326 18.27 31.90 -34.13
N VAL A 327 19.59 32.01 -34.23
CA VAL A 327 20.35 33.15 -33.65
C VAL A 327 20.01 34.46 -34.35
N LYS A 328 19.74 34.45 -35.65
CA LYS A 328 19.38 35.64 -36.41
C LYS A 328 17.99 36.18 -36.02
N ASN A 329 17.04 35.29 -35.74
CA ASN A 329 15.71 35.66 -35.23
C ASN A 329 15.73 36.06 -33.76
N LEU A 330 16.57 35.46 -32.92
CA LEU A 330 16.68 35.84 -31.52
C LEU A 330 17.40 37.20 -31.36
N MET A 331 18.48 37.43 -32.11
CA MET A 331 19.19 38.72 -32.14
C MET A 331 18.31 39.86 -32.68
N SER A 332 17.47 39.60 -33.68
CA SER A 332 16.53 40.62 -34.19
C SER A 332 15.43 40.94 -33.18
N LEU A 333 14.94 39.94 -32.44
CA LEU A 333 13.97 40.12 -31.36
C LEU A 333 14.58 40.91 -30.19
N PHE A 334 15.81 40.59 -29.78
CA PHE A 334 16.53 41.35 -28.74
C PHE A 334 16.86 42.78 -29.17
N ALA A 335 17.22 43.01 -30.44
CA ALA A 335 17.44 44.36 -30.96
C ALA A 335 16.13 45.18 -31.03
N ALA A 336 15.02 44.54 -31.39
CA ALA A 336 13.69 45.16 -31.41
C ALA A 336 13.21 45.53 -30.01
N VAL A 337 13.38 44.63 -29.03
CA VAL A 337 13.05 44.88 -27.62
C VAL A 337 13.94 45.96 -27.03
N ARG A 338 15.24 45.98 -27.33
CA ARG A 338 16.17 47.02 -26.87
C ARG A 338 15.82 48.41 -27.44
N ASN A 339 15.50 48.51 -28.73
CA ASN A 339 15.08 49.77 -29.35
C ASN A 339 13.71 50.25 -28.86
N TRP A 340 12.82 49.32 -28.50
CA TRP A 340 11.54 49.64 -27.89
C TRP A 340 11.70 50.18 -26.46
N ILE A 341 12.59 49.58 -25.67
CA ILE A 341 12.94 50.04 -24.31
C ILE A 341 13.60 51.42 -24.35
N LEU A 342 14.54 51.68 -25.27
CA LEU A 342 15.19 52.99 -25.40
C LEU A 342 14.21 54.11 -25.81
N LYS A 343 13.20 53.81 -26.63
CA LYS A 343 12.15 54.77 -27.00
C LYS A 343 11.16 55.09 -25.88
N ILE A 344 10.94 54.17 -24.94
CA ILE A 344 10.01 54.35 -23.82
C ILE A 344 10.66 55.15 -22.67
N PHE A 345 11.98 55.04 -22.50
CA PHE A 345 12.70 55.68 -21.40
C PHE A 345 13.46 56.97 -21.75
N GLY A 346 13.36 57.47 -22.99
CA GLY A 346 13.80 58.83 -23.34
C GLY A 346 15.29 59.11 -23.10
N MET A 347 16.17 58.30 -23.69
CA MET A 347 17.57 58.65 -23.96
C MET A 347 17.87 58.62 -25.46
#